data_AF-A0A147GW54-F1
#
_entry.id   AF-A0A147GW54-F1
#
_cell.length_a   1.000
_cell.length_b   1.000
_cell.length_c   1.000
_cell.angle_alpha   90.00
_cell.angle_beta   90.00
_cell.angle_gamma   90.00
#
_symmetry.space_group_name_H-M   'P 1'
#
loop_
_entity.id
_entity.type
_entity.pdbx_description
1 polymer ?
#
loop_
_entity_poly.entity_id
_entity_poly.type
_entity_poly.pdbx_seq_one_letter_code
_entity_poly.pdbx_strand_id
1 'polypeptide(L)'
;MALVDYEQLVARLVGGQNAGVDQGDIASAIALAVTRYSADQPRVLVRNTAWLLQGNLAPLPADWEVGSGILSVEYPVGRYPAQLIDAEVYQDAGGAQLVSIEPLPAAAVVRVTFTVRHQLGAQADTIPEVHREAVASYAAHSLCRQLAARFSGERESSISADGSNTDSRARNYAARAKELRATYYGAIGKPDPALQTSGQTAGSGATPAAAVASWEGRPRNRLTRMGSGL
;
A
#
# COMPACT_ATOMS: atom_id res chain seq x y z
N MET A 1 16.07 1.71 16.18
CA MET A 1 17.16 1.00 15.48
C MET A 1 16.75 0.58 14.08
N ALA A 2 15.57 -0.03 13.91
CA ALA A 2 15.07 -0.50 12.61
C ALA A 2 15.19 0.50 11.44
N LEU A 3 14.73 1.76 11.59
CA LEU A 3 14.78 2.74 10.49
C LEU A 3 16.20 2.97 9.95
N VAL A 4 17.20 3.06 10.82
CA VAL A 4 18.60 3.29 10.42
C VAL A 4 19.14 2.13 9.59
N ASP A 5 18.72 0.90 9.89
CA ASP A 5 19.11 -0.29 9.12
C ASP A 5 18.56 -0.22 7.68
N TYR A 6 17.30 0.24 7.52
CA TYR A 6 16.72 0.48 6.19
C TYR A 6 17.49 1.58 5.44
N GLU A 7 17.79 2.70 6.08
CA GLU A 7 18.52 3.81 5.46
C GLU A 7 19.91 3.36 4.97
N GLN A 8 20.65 2.62 5.79
CA GLN A 8 21.95 2.07 5.41
C GLN A 8 21.86 1.06 4.27
N LEU A 9 20.82 0.20 4.28
CA LEU A 9 20.62 -0.79 3.22
C LEU A 9 20.27 -0.11 1.90
N VAL A 10 19.35 0.87 1.92
CA VAL A 10 18.99 1.67 0.74
C VAL A 10 20.21 2.40 0.18
N ALA A 11 21.00 3.06 1.03
CA ALA A 11 22.22 3.75 0.60
C ALA A 11 23.19 2.79 -0.09
N ARG A 12 23.39 1.58 0.46
CA ARG A 12 24.24 0.54 -0.15
C ARG A 12 23.70 0.05 -1.49
N LEU A 13 22.38 -0.14 -1.58
CA LEU A 13 21.70 -0.59 -2.81
C LEU A 13 21.68 0.47 -3.92
N VAL A 14 21.81 1.76 -3.62
CA VAL A 14 21.86 2.81 -4.65
C VAL A 14 23.28 3.10 -5.12
N GLY A 15 24.29 2.79 -4.29
CA GLY A 15 25.71 2.98 -4.62
C GLY A 15 26.48 3.90 -3.67
N GLY A 16 25.93 4.23 -2.50
CA GLY A 16 26.55 5.06 -1.46
C GLY A 16 26.53 6.58 -1.76
N GLN A 17 27.40 7.33 -1.09
CA GLN A 17 27.47 8.81 -1.13
C GLN A 17 27.77 9.39 -2.52
N ASN A 18 28.26 8.58 -3.46
CA ASN A 18 28.62 9.01 -4.82
C ASN A 18 27.42 9.32 -5.72
N ALA A 19 26.20 9.04 -5.28
CA ALA A 19 24.98 9.30 -6.04
C ALA A 19 24.42 10.73 -5.87
N GLY A 20 24.97 11.54 -4.95
CA GLY A 20 24.46 12.88 -4.66
C GLY A 20 23.05 12.89 -4.06
N VAL A 21 22.72 11.82 -3.33
CA VAL A 21 21.45 11.60 -2.64
C VAL A 21 21.61 12.08 -1.20
N ASP A 22 20.65 12.85 -0.70
CA ASP A 22 20.63 13.28 0.69
C ASP A 22 19.78 12.35 1.58
N GLN A 23 19.80 12.59 2.89
CA GLN A 23 19.02 11.80 3.85
C GLN A 23 17.50 11.95 3.65
N GLY A 24 17.04 13.11 3.17
CA GLY A 24 15.64 13.39 2.92
C GLY A 24 15.08 12.59 1.74
N ASP A 25 15.88 12.41 0.70
CA ASP A 25 15.57 11.56 -0.45
C ASP A 25 15.40 10.09 -0.02
N ILE A 26 16.32 9.58 0.81
CA ILE A 26 16.26 8.21 1.35
C ILE A 26 15.02 8.05 2.22
N ALA A 27 14.75 8.97 3.15
CA ALA A 27 13.59 8.92 4.02
C ALA A 27 12.27 8.92 3.23
N SER A 28 12.18 9.76 2.19
CA SER A 28 11.02 9.83 1.30
C SER A 28 10.82 8.55 0.51
N ALA A 29 11.90 7.96 -0.01
CA ALA A 29 11.86 6.68 -0.72
C ALA A 29 11.43 5.52 0.19
N ILE A 30 11.88 5.50 1.45
CA ILE A 30 11.44 4.53 2.45
C ILE A 30 9.94 4.71 2.74
N ALA A 31 9.45 5.94 2.93
CA ALA A 31 8.03 6.19 3.18
C ALA A 31 7.13 5.70 2.03
N LEU A 32 7.57 5.90 0.77
CA LEU A 32 6.89 5.36 -0.41
C LEU A 32 6.90 3.82 -0.42
N ALA A 33 8.03 3.21 -0.07
CA ALA A 33 8.15 1.75 0.00
C ALA A 33 7.26 1.14 1.09
N VAL A 34 7.19 1.76 2.27
CA VAL A 34 6.29 1.33 3.36
C VAL A 34 4.83 1.43 2.93
N THR A 35 4.46 2.50 2.23
CA THR A 35 3.11 2.67 1.68
C THR A 35 2.79 1.57 0.68
N ARG A 36 3.69 1.27 -0.25
CA ARG A 36 3.50 0.19 -1.23
C ARG A 36 3.42 -1.17 -0.56
N TYR A 37 4.35 -1.46 0.35
CA TYR A 37 4.39 -2.71 1.08
C TYR A 37 3.13 -2.93 1.91
N SER A 38 2.60 -1.88 2.54
CA SER A 38 1.34 -1.94 3.28
C SER A 38 0.14 -2.24 2.39
N ALA A 39 0.15 -1.81 1.12
CA ALA A 39 -0.90 -2.15 0.16
C ALA A 39 -0.75 -3.60 -0.35
N ASP A 40 0.49 -4.07 -0.53
CA ASP A 40 0.75 -5.42 -1.01
C ASP A 40 0.60 -6.49 0.08
N GLN A 41 1.07 -6.24 1.28
CA GLN A 41 1.05 -7.15 2.42
C GLN A 41 0.57 -6.35 3.63
N PRO A 42 -0.74 -6.06 3.74
CA PRO A 42 -1.27 -5.32 4.88
C PRO A 42 -1.12 -6.15 6.16
N ARG A 43 -0.91 -5.46 7.28
CA ARG A 43 -0.92 -6.08 8.60
C ARG A 43 -2.36 -6.42 8.97
N VAL A 44 -2.57 -7.59 9.55
CA VAL A 44 -3.89 -8.00 10.06
C VAL A 44 -3.93 -7.76 11.56
N LEU A 45 -4.96 -7.05 12.03
CA LEU A 45 -5.26 -6.88 13.44
C LEU A 45 -6.60 -7.50 13.79
N VAL A 46 -6.70 -7.94 15.04
CA VAL A 46 -7.93 -8.45 15.63
C VAL A 46 -8.25 -7.58 16.83
N ARG A 47 -9.46 -7.02 16.85
CA ARG A 47 -9.95 -6.17 17.95
C ARG A 47 -11.39 -6.51 18.27
N ASN A 48 -11.74 -6.31 19.53
CA ASN A 48 -13.12 -6.42 19.97
C ASN A 48 -13.76 -5.03 19.96
N THR A 49 -14.98 -4.95 19.44
CA THR A 49 -15.83 -3.77 19.40
C THR A 49 -17.14 -4.10 20.10
N ALA A 50 -17.64 -3.18 20.92
CA ALA A 50 -18.93 -3.35 21.59
C ALA A 50 -20.03 -2.55 20.87
N TRP A 51 -21.18 -3.18 20.68
CA TRP A 51 -22.42 -2.49 20.31
C TRP A 51 -22.92 -1.71 21.53
N LEU A 52 -22.94 -0.38 21.44
CA LEU A 52 -23.34 0.46 22.57
C LEU A 52 -24.86 0.41 22.82
N LEU A 53 -25.62 0.27 21.74
CA LEU A 53 -27.08 0.18 21.75
C LEU A 53 -27.51 -1.03 20.93
N GLN A 54 -28.75 -1.46 21.12
CA GLN A 54 -29.36 -2.46 20.24
C GLN A 54 -29.52 -1.87 18.84
N GLY A 55 -29.15 -2.64 17.82
CA GLY A 55 -29.30 -2.23 16.42
C GLY A 55 -28.13 -2.70 15.55
N ASN A 56 -27.95 -2.02 14.42
CA ASN A 56 -26.98 -2.43 13.40
C ASN A 56 -25.66 -1.67 13.49
N LEU A 57 -25.61 -0.56 14.22
CA LEU A 57 -24.49 0.37 14.21
C LEU A 57 -23.57 0.17 15.42
N ALA A 58 -22.27 0.19 15.17
CA ALA A 58 -21.25 0.21 16.19
C ALA A 58 -20.09 1.16 15.83
N PRO A 59 -19.33 1.63 16.83
CA PRO A 59 -18.08 2.31 16.57
C PRO A 59 -17.11 1.39 15.81
N LEU A 60 -16.19 1.98 15.04
CA LEU A 60 -15.10 1.21 14.44
C LEU A 60 -14.16 0.65 15.52
N PRO A 61 -13.47 -0.47 15.26
CA PRO A 61 -12.51 -1.03 16.21
C PRO A 61 -11.37 -0.05 16.50
N ALA A 62 -10.76 -0.20 17.67
CA ALA A 62 -9.52 0.50 17.99
C ALA A 62 -8.45 0.23 16.92
N ASP A 63 -7.55 1.19 16.68
CA ASP A 63 -6.52 1.15 15.65
C ASP A 63 -7.04 1.16 14.19
N TRP A 64 -8.34 1.36 13.98
CA TRP A 64 -8.89 1.58 12.64
C TRP A 64 -8.31 2.84 12.00
N GLU A 65 -7.91 2.74 10.74
CA GLU A 65 -7.42 3.87 9.96
C GLU A 65 -8.09 3.96 8.59
N VAL A 66 -7.94 5.12 7.95
CA VAL A 66 -8.44 5.31 6.59
C VAL A 66 -7.70 4.35 5.64
N GLY A 67 -8.46 3.55 4.90
CA GLY A 67 -7.92 2.51 4.02
C GLY A 67 -7.89 1.11 4.64
N SER A 68 -8.24 0.96 5.92
CA SER A 68 -8.51 -0.35 6.52
C SER A 68 -9.68 -1.05 5.84
N GLY A 69 -9.56 -2.36 5.67
CA GLY A 69 -10.60 -3.24 5.15
C GLY A 69 -10.97 -4.31 6.16
N ILE A 70 -12.26 -4.63 6.27
CA ILE A 70 -12.75 -5.74 7.09
C ILE A 70 -12.42 -7.05 6.38
N LEU A 71 -11.88 -8.03 7.13
CA LEU A 71 -11.62 -9.39 6.64
C LEU A 71 -12.68 -10.36 7.17
N SER A 72 -13.02 -10.26 8.45
CA SER A 72 -14.06 -11.08 9.07
C SER A 72 -14.58 -10.46 10.35
N VAL A 73 -15.81 -10.80 10.69
CA VAL A 73 -16.48 -10.35 11.91
C VAL A 73 -17.10 -11.55 12.60
N GLU A 74 -16.69 -11.83 13.84
CA GLU A 74 -17.10 -12.99 14.62
C GLU A 74 -18.05 -12.56 15.74
N TYR A 75 -19.24 -13.17 15.77
CA TYR A 75 -20.22 -13.03 16.84
C TYR A 75 -21.17 -14.24 16.90
N PRO A 76 -21.43 -14.82 18.08
CA PRO A 76 -20.76 -14.57 19.36
C PRO A 76 -19.30 -15.04 19.35
N VAL A 77 -18.44 -14.30 20.07
CA VAL A 77 -17.00 -14.58 20.13
C VAL A 77 -16.71 -15.86 20.92
N GLY A 78 -15.80 -16.70 20.42
CA GLY A 78 -15.27 -17.88 21.11
C GLY A 78 -16.04 -19.17 20.88
N ARG A 79 -16.94 -19.21 19.90
CA ARG A 79 -17.64 -20.44 19.50
C ARG A 79 -16.75 -21.34 18.65
N TYR A 80 -17.02 -22.65 18.72
CA TYR A 80 -16.39 -23.65 17.86
C TYR A 80 -17.47 -24.49 17.15
N PRO A 81 -17.58 -24.43 15.81
CA PRO A 81 -16.82 -23.57 14.90
C PRO A 81 -17.13 -22.07 15.12
N ALA A 82 -16.24 -21.20 14.65
CA ALA A 82 -16.44 -19.75 14.73
C ALA A 82 -17.68 -19.34 13.93
N GLN A 83 -18.50 -18.47 14.51
CA GLN A 83 -19.70 -17.94 13.85
C GLN A 83 -19.37 -16.55 13.31
N LEU A 84 -19.39 -16.42 11.98
CA LEU A 84 -19.14 -15.15 11.30
C LEU A 84 -20.46 -14.47 10.95
N ILE A 85 -20.46 -13.15 11.06
CA ILE A 85 -21.56 -12.29 10.64
C ILE A 85 -21.09 -11.34 9.55
N ASP A 86 -22.00 -10.93 8.68
CA ASP A 86 -21.72 -9.93 7.66
C ASP A 86 -21.81 -8.53 8.27
N ALA A 87 -20.75 -7.76 8.04
CA ALA A 87 -20.68 -6.37 8.44
C ALA A 87 -19.81 -5.56 7.48
N GLU A 88 -20.16 -4.29 7.33
CA GLU A 88 -19.55 -3.34 6.40
C GLU A 88 -19.22 -2.03 7.12
N VAL A 89 -18.43 -1.19 6.46
CA VAL A 89 -18.16 0.17 6.93
C VAL A 89 -19.09 1.13 6.21
N TYR A 90 -19.93 1.82 6.97
CA TYR A 90 -20.78 2.88 6.47
C TYR A 90 -20.16 4.24 6.81
N GLN A 91 -20.14 5.15 5.84
CA GLN A 91 -19.71 6.53 6.06
C GLN A 91 -20.89 7.48 5.93
N ASP A 92 -21.09 8.31 6.94
CA ASP A 92 -22.06 9.39 6.94
C ASP A 92 -21.41 10.73 7.32
N ALA A 93 -22.24 11.77 7.48
CA ALA A 93 -21.78 13.11 7.87
C ALA A 93 -21.18 13.17 9.30
N GLY A 94 -21.48 12.18 10.16
CA GLY A 94 -20.96 12.03 11.51
C GLY A 94 -19.70 11.18 11.61
N GLY A 95 -19.34 10.46 10.54
CA GLY A 95 -18.10 9.70 10.42
C GLY A 95 -18.31 8.29 9.88
N ALA A 96 -17.26 7.47 10.00
CA ALA A 96 -17.32 6.07 9.61
C ALA A 96 -17.74 5.20 10.80
N GLN A 97 -18.65 4.25 10.56
CA GLN A 97 -19.18 3.32 11.56
C GLN A 97 -19.21 1.89 11.00
N LEU A 98 -19.16 0.92 11.90
CA LEU A 98 -19.38 -0.48 11.56
C LEU A 98 -20.88 -0.75 11.51
N VAL A 99 -21.34 -1.44 10.47
CA VAL A 99 -22.74 -1.78 10.26
C VAL A 99 -22.88 -3.27 10.07
N SER A 100 -23.59 -3.96 10.96
CA SER A 100 -24.00 -5.35 10.76
C SER A 100 -25.27 -5.43 9.91
N ILE A 101 -25.42 -6.50 9.13
CA ILE A 101 -26.66 -6.75 8.38
C ILE A 101 -27.82 -7.04 9.34
N GLU A 102 -27.58 -7.92 10.32
CA GLU A 102 -28.56 -8.24 11.36
C GLU A 102 -28.36 -7.37 12.61
N PRO A 103 -29.45 -6.93 13.28
CA PRO A 103 -29.34 -6.16 14.51
C PRO A 103 -28.77 -7.02 15.63
N LEU A 104 -27.79 -6.46 16.34
CA LEU A 104 -27.19 -7.09 17.52
C LEU A 104 -27.76 -6.50 18.81
N PRO A 105 -27.78 -7.27 19.92
CA PRO A 105 -28.23 -6.77 21.20
C PRO A 105 -27.26 -5.71 21.75
N ALA A 106 -27.78 -4.84 22.62
CA ALA A 106 -26.94 -3.88 23.33
C ALA A 106 -25.85 -4.60 24.14
N ALA A 107 -24.67 -4.00 24.21
CA ALA A 107 -23.45 -4.56 24.81
C ALA A 107 -22.92 -5.84 24.15
N ALA A 108 -23.39 -6.21 22.94
CA ALA A 108 -22.80 -7.30 22.17
C ALA A 108 -21.33 -7.00 21.86
N VAL A 109 -20.43 -7.90 22.25
CA VAL A 109 -19.01 -7.82 21.93
C VAL A 109 -18.74 -8.64 20.68
N VAL A 110 -18.26 -7.97 19.65
CA VAL A 110 -17.97 -8.53 18.33
C VAL A 110 -16.47 -8.48 18.10
N ARG A 111 -15.89 -9.56 17.58
CA ARG A 111 -14.47 -9.59 17.21
C ARG A 111 -14.33 -9.28 15.73
N VAL A 112 -13.63 -8.19 15.41
CA VAL A 112 -13.37 -7.73 14.05
C VAL A 112 -11.92 -8.03 13.70
N THR A 113 -11.73 -8.73 12.59
CA THR A 113 -10.44 -8.92 11.94
C THR A 113 -10.36 -7.98 10.75
N PHE A 114 -9.36 -7.10 10.72
CA PHE A 114 -9.25 -6.06 9.70
C PHE A 114 -7.79 -5.78 9.33
N THR A 115 -7.59 -5.13 8.18
CA THR A 115 -6.27 -4.74 7.69
C THR A 115 -5.88 -3.35 8.18
N VAL A 116 -4.59 -3.17 8.42
CA VAL A 116 -3.95 -1.87 8.72
C VAL A 116 -2.58 -1.81 8.02
N ARG A 117 -2.05 -0.60 7.87
CA ARG A 117 -0.74 -0.33 7.32
C ARG A 117 0.36 -0.75 8.30
N HIS A 118 1.51 -1.05 7.71
CA HIS A 118 2.74 -1.24 8.45
C HIS A 118 3.30 0.11 8.93
N GLN A 119 3.95 0.07 10.08
CA GLN A 119 4.64 1.21 10.67
C GLN A 119 6.14 0.94 10.62
N LEU A 120 6.88 1.92 10.13
CA LEU A 120 8.34 1.93 10.18
C LEU A 120 8.79 3.32 10.61
N GLY A 121 9.44 3.40 11.76
CA GLY A 121 9.97 4.62 12.34
C GLY A 121 11.07 4.32 13.35
N ALA A 122 11.49 5.35 14.09
CA ALA A 122 12.57 5.20 15.06
C ALA A 122 12.23 4.20 16.20
N GLN A 123 10.96 4.15 16.58
CA GLN A 123 10.45 3.42 17.75
C GLN A 123 9.52 2.24 17.41
N ALA A 124 9.07 2.13 16.16
CA ALA A 124 8.14 1.09 15.74
C ALA A 124 8.59 0.50 14.40
N ASP A 125 8.66 -0.82 14.34
CA ASP A 125 8.85 -1.58 13.11
C ASP A 125 7.90 -2.77 13.15
N THR A 126 6.95 -2.78 12.23
CA THR A 126 5.95 -3.85 12.13
C THR A 126 6.18 -4.70 10.88
N ILE A 127 7.24 -4.43 10.12
CA ILE A 127 7.57 -5.18 8.90
C ILE A 127 8.34 -6.44 9.33
N PRO A 128 7.94 -7.64 8.89
CA PRO A 128 8.68 -8.86 9.19
C PRO A 128 10.13 -8.75 8.70
N GLU A 129 11.08 -9.24 9.50
CA GLU A 129 12.50 -9.16 9.17
C GLU A 129 12.84 -9.82 7.83
N VAL A 130 12.14 -10.91 7.48
CA VAL A 130 12.26 -11.61 6.18
C VAL A 130 11.97 -10.69 4.99
N HIS A 131 11.15 -9.65 5.17
CA HIS A 131 10.79 -8.70 4.12
C HIS A 131 11.58 -7.38 4.19
N ARG A 132 12.56 -7.27 5.10
CA ARG A 132 13.40 -6.06 5.23
C ARG A 132 14.11 -5.71 3.95
N GLU A 133 14.80 -6.68 3.35
CA GLU A 133 15.52 -6.47 2.08
C GLU A 133 14.57 -6.13 0.93
N ALA A 134 13.38 -6.73 0.91
CA ALA A 134 12.37 -6.43 -0.10
C ALA A 134 11.97 -4.95 -0.05
N VAL A 135 11.56 -4.45 1.12
CA VAL A 135 11.13 -3.06 1.30
C VAL A 135 12.25 -2.07 1.00
N ALA A 136 13.47 -2.36 1.45
CA ALA A 136 14.64 -1.55 1.12
C ALA A 136 14.96 -1.57 -0.39
N SER A 137 14.78 -2.70 -1.07
CA SER A 137 14.94 -2.80 -2.53
C SER A 137 13.91 -1.95 -3.26
N TYR A 138 12.66 -1.89 -2.79
CA TYR A 138 11.64 -1.02 -3.38
C TYR A 138 11.90 0.48 -3.13
N ALA A 139 12.43 0.83 -1.95
CA ALA A 139 12.88 2.19 -1.68
C ALA A 139 14.04 2.58 -2.61
N ALA A 140 15.06 1.72 -2.73
CA ALA A 140 16.18 1.91 -3.63
C ALA A 140 15.74 1.99 -5.10
N HIS A 141 14.75 1.19 -5.53
CA HIS A 141 14.11 1.28 -6.84
C HIS A 141 13.54 2.69 -7.08
N SER A 142 12.76 3.20 -6.13
CA SER A 142 12.10 4.50 -6.24
C SER A 142 13.13 5.62 -6.36
N LEU A 143 14.20 5.56 -5.57
CA LEU A 143 15.31 6.50 -5.62
C LEU A 143 16.10 6.42 -6.93
N CYS A 144 16.42 5.21 -7.41
CA CYS A 144 17.09 5.01 -8.70
C CYS A 144 16.26 5.58 -9.86
N ARG A 145 14.93 5.51 -9.80
CA ARG A 145 14.06 6.15 -10.82
C ARG A 145 14.16 7.66 -10.80
N GLN A 146 14.20 8.28 -9.60
CA GLN A 146 14.36 9.72 -9.47
C GLN A 146 15.72 10.19 -9.99
N LEU A 147 16.79 9.45 -9.65
CA LEU A 147 18.14 9.71 -10.17
C LEU A 147 18.22 9.57 -11.69
N ALA A 148 17.62 8.53 -12.25
CA ALA A 148 17.58 8.34 -13.70
C ALA A 148 16.87 9.52 -14.41
N ALA A 149 15.76 10.01 -13.84
CA ALA A 149 15.05 11.17 -14.36
C ALA A 149 15.89 12.46 -14.27
N ARG A 150 16.57 12.68 -13.13
CA ARG A 150 17.46 13.83 -12.93
C ARG A 150 18.59 13.88 -13.96
N PHE A 151 19.36 12.79 -14.08
CA PHE A 151 20.47 12.72 -15.04
C PHE A 151 19.97 12.81 -16.50
N SER A 152 18.79 12.29 -16.81
CA SER A 152 18.18 12.48 -18.14
C SER A 152 17.89 13.95 -18.45
N GLY A 153 17.51 14.75 -17.45
CA GLY A 153 17.29 16.20 -17.61
C GLY A 153 18.60 16.99 -17.74
N GLU A 154 19.62 16.64 -16.97
CA GLU A 154 20.95 17.28 -17.04
C GLU A 154 21.62 17.08 -18.42
N ARG A 155 21.35 15.95 -19.08
CA ARG A 155 21.77 15.68 -20.47
C ARG A 155 21.32 16.77 -21.45
N GLU A 156 20.06 17.21 -21.38
CA GLU A 156 19.53 18.21 -22.34
C GLU A 156 20.24 19.57 -22.19
N SER A 157 20.77 19.84 -21.00
CA SER A 157 21.49 21.10 -20.72
C SER A 157 22.97 21.11 -21.12
N SER A 158 23.57 19.95 -21.42
CA SER A 158 25.03 19.83 -21.63
C SER A 158 25.37 19.14 -22.97
N ILE A 159 25.92 19.91 -23.92
CA ILE A 159 26.27 19.44 -25.28
C ILE A 159 27.73 18.94 -25.40
N SER A 160 28.49 18.89 -24.29
CA SER A 160 29.90 18.47 -24.23
C SER A 160 30.08 17.00 -23.80
N ALA A 161 31.33 16.53 -23.72
CA ALA A 161 31.73 15.18 -23.29
C ALA A 161 31.07 14.73 -21.96
N ASP A 162 30.78 15.67 -21.06
CA ASP A 162 30.06 15.42 -19.80
C ASP A 162 28.64 14.85 -20.03
N GLY A 163 27.96 15.22 -21.12
CA GLY A 163 26.64 14.70 -21.46
C GLY A 163 26.63 13.19 -21.73
N SER A 164 27.74 12.64 -22.24
CA SER A 164 27.87 11.18 -22.50
C SER A 164 27.99 10.35 -21.22
N ASN A 165 28.68 10.90 -20.20
CA ASN A 165 28.80 10.30 -18.87
C ASN A 165 27.44 10.31 -18.17
N THR A 166 26.70 11.41 -18.29
CA THR A 166 25.36 11.57 -17.72
C THR A 166 24.33 10.62 -18.37
N ASP A 167 24.37 10.42 -19.69
CA ASP A 167 23.50 9.45 -20.39
C ASP A 167 23.76 8.01 -19.91
N SER A 168 25.02 7.63 -19.76
CA SER A 168 25.41 6.31 -19.23
C SER A 168 24.90 6.10 -17.80
N ARG A 169 25.01 7.12 -16.94
CA ARG A 169 24.47 7.09 -15.56
C ARG A 169 22.96 6.93 -15.54
N ALA A 170 22.23 7.71 -16.33
CA ALA A 170 20.78 7.65 -16.40
C ALA A 170 20.29 6.23 -16.78
N ARG A 171 20.91 5.62 -17.80
CA ARG A 171 20.60 4.24 -18.22
C ARG A 171 20.93 3.21 -17.14
N ASN A 172 22.09 3.34 -16.49
CA ASN A 172 22.50 2.42 -15.41
C ASN A 172 21.53 2.47 -14.22
N TYR A 173 21.10 3.65 -13.79
CA TYR A 173 20.10 3.78 -12.71
C TYR A 173 18.73 3.25 -13.13
N ALA A 174 18.30 3.46 -14.38
CA ALA A 174 17.06 2.91 -14.89
C ALA A 174 17.08 1.36 -14.92
N ALA A 175 18.20 0.77 -15.35
CA ALA A 175 18.39 -0.69 -15.34
C ALA A 175 18.36 -1.25 -13.92
N ARG A 176 19.13 -0.65 -13.00
CA ARG A 176 19.17 -1.05 -11.59
C ARG A 176 17.81 -0.93 -10.91
N ALA A 177 17.06 0.13 -11.22
CA ALA A 177 15.70 0.30 -10.72
C ALA A 177 14.80 -0.88 -11.13
N LYS A 178 14.91 -1.38 -12.36
CA LYS A 178 14.11 -2.52 -12.82
C LYS A 178 14.44 -3.79 -12.04
N GLU A 179 15.72 -4.07 -11.82
CA GLU A 179 16.19 -5.23 -11.05
C GLU A 179 15.71 -5.19 -9.60
N LEU A 180 15.92 -4.06 -8.91
CA LEU A 180 15.51 -3.88 -7.51
C LEU A 180 14.01 -4.06 -7.30
N ARG A 181 13.20 -3.63 -8.27
CA ARG A 181 11.74 -3.82 -8.23
C ARG A 181 11.36 -5.28 -8.43
N ALA A 182 12.03 -5.98 -9.35
CA ALA A 182 11.82 -7.42 -9.54
C ALA A 182 12.18 -8.19 -8.26
N THR A 183 13.28 -7.83 -7.59
CA THR A 183 13.66 -8.39 -6.28
C THR A 183 12.57 -8.21 -5.23
N TYR A 184 11.98 -7.00 -5.13
CA TYR A 184 10.88 -6.75 -4.19
C TYR A 184 9.69 -7.68 -4.43
N TYR A 185 9.17 -7.73 -5.66
CA TYR A 185 7.99 -8.54 -5.98
C TYR A 185 8.27 -10.05 -5.85
N GLY A 186 9.47 -10.49 -6.23
CA GLY A 186 9.92 -11.86 -6.03
C GLY A 186 9.99 -12.25 -4.55
N ALA A 187 10.53 -11.37 -3.70
CA ALA A 187 10.65 -11.63 -2.26
C ALA A 187 9.29 -11.72 -1.55
N ILE A 188 8.30 -10.92 -1.95
CA ILE A 188 6.95 -10.98 -1.36
C ILE A 188 6.03 -12.02 -2.05
N GLY A 189 6.56 -12.77 -3.01
CA GLY A 189 5.82 -13.81 -3.75
C GLY A 189 4.68 -13.28 -4.63
N LYS A 190 4.74 -12.02 -5.07
CA LYS A 190 3.72 -11.41 -5.92
C LYS A 190 4.22 -11.23 -7.36
N PRO A 191 3.35 -11.33 -8.37
CA PRO A 191 3.74 -11.03 -9.73
C PRO A 191 4.07 -9.54 -9.87
N ASP A 192 5.11 -9.24 -10.63
CA ASP A 192 5.51 -7.88 -10.92
C ASP A 192 4.51 -7.22 -11.89
N PRO A 193 3.84 -6.11 -11.51
CA PRO A 193 2.79 -5.49 -12.31
C PRO A 193 3.28 -4.89 -13.63
N ALA A 194 4.55 -4.51 -13.77
CA ALA A 194 5.03 -3.99 -15.06
C ALA A 194 5.44 -5.10 -16.04
N LEU A 195 5.65 -6.33 -15.55
CA LEU A 195 5.81 -7.50 -16.43
C LEU A 195 4.44 -8.02 -16.90
N GLN A 196 3.39 -7.84 -16.10
CA GLN A 196 2.02 -8.20 -16.48
C GLN A 196 1.50 -7.38 -17.67
N THR A 197 1.90 -6.12 -17.80
CA THR A 197 1.54 -5.27 -18.95
C THR A 197 2.33 -5.58 -20.22
N SER A 198 3.48 -6.25 -20.10
CA SER A 198 4.37 -6.56 -21.22
C SER A 198 4.21 -8.00 -21.70
N GLY A 199 2.98 -8.41 -22.07
CA GLY A 199 2.70 -9.57 -22.94
C GLY A 199 3.35 -10.92 -22.60
N GLN A 200 3.96 -11.11 -21.43
CA GLN A 200 4.56 -12.36 -21.00
C GLN A 200 3.55 -13.08 -20.11
N THR A 201 2.56 -13.66 -20.77
CA THR A 201 1.69 -14.68 -20.20
C THR A 201 2.51 -15.94 -19.93
N ALA A 202 3.09 -16.03 -18.73
CA ALA A 202 3.34 -17.32 -18.12
C ALA A 202 1.97 -17.91 -17.75
N GLY A 203 1.65 -19.08 -18.33
CA GLY A 203 0.34 -19.72 -18.23
C GLY A 203 -0.12 -19.92 -16.79
N SER A 204 -1.17 -19.18 -16.42
CA SER A 204 -2.19 -19.55 -15.45
C SER A 204 -3.32 -18.55 -15.66
N GLY A 205 -4.54 -19.05 -15.86
CA GLY A 205 -5.71 -18.30 -16.36
C GLY A 205 -6.22 -17.19 -15.44
N ALA A 206 -5.46 -16.11 -15.32
CA ALA A 206 -5.91 -14.87 -14.74
C ALA A 206 -6.23 -13.87 -15.87
N THR A 207 -7.48 -13.46 -15.93
CA THR A 207 -7.97 -12.38 -16.79
C THR A 207 -7.11 -11.13 -16.58
N PRO A 208 -6.61 -10.48 -17.64
CA PRO A 208 -5.78 -9.28 -17.49
C PRO A 208 -6.62 -8.16 -16.86
N ALA A 209 -6.13 -7.59 -15.75
CA ALA A 209 -6.64 -6.32 -15.25
C ALA A 209 -6.28 -5.24 -16.27
N ALA A 210 -7.28 -4.78 -17.00
CA ALA A 210 -7.14 -3.76 -18.03
C ALA A 210 -6.65 -2.44 -17.43
N ALA A 211 -5.63 -1.90 -18.09
CA ALA A 211 -5.38 -0.50 -18.45
C ALA A 211 -5.48 0.59 -17.36
N VAL A 212 -4.44 1.43 -17.36
CA VAL A 212 -4.46 2.89 -17.18
C VAL A 212 -5.77 3.40 -16.58
N ALA A 213 -5.75 3.74 -15.29
CA ALA A 213 -6.82 4.49 -14.66
C ALA A 213 -7.06 5.78 -15.46
N SER A 214 -8.02 5.73 -16.39
CA SER A 214 -8.71 6.92 -16.86
C SER A 214 -9.25 7.57 -15.60
N TRP A 215 -8.83 8.80 -15.32
CA TRP A 215 -9.50 9.59 -14.30
C TRP A 215 -10.99 9.54 -14.59
N GLU A 216 -11.78 9.02 -13.64
CA GLU A 216 -13.22 8.96 -13.82
C GLU A 216 -13.71 10.38 -14.07
N GLY A 217 -14.21 10.61 -15.29
CA GLY A 217 -14.89 11.84 -15.63
C GLY A 217 -16.03 12.05 -14.64
N ARG A 218 -16.09 13.24 -14.04
CA ARG A 218 -17.12 13.66 -13.09
C ARG A 218 -18.49 13.05 -13.46
N PRO A 219 -19.14 12.28 -12.57
CA PRO A 219 -20.52 11.90 -12.80
C PRO A 219 -21.37 13.17 -12.86
N ARG A 220 -21.99 13.43 -14.00
CA ARG A 220 -23.05 14.45 -14.10
C ARG A 220 -24.22 13.96 -13.25
N ASN A 221 -24.45 14.63 -12.12
CA ASN A 221 -25.60 14.40 -11.25
C ASN A 221 -26.89 14.29 -12.09
N ARG A 222 -27.45 13.08 -12.20
CA ARG A 222 -28.83 12.90 -12.65
C ARG A 222 -29.71 13.01 -11.43
N LEU A 223 -30.48 14.11 -11.37
CA LEU A 223 -31.57 14.27 -10.41
C LEU A 223 -32.67 13.24 -10.74
N THR A 224 -32.75 12.17 -9.97
CA THR A 224 -33.89 11.26 -10.01
C THR A 224 -35.05 11.91 -9.25
N ARG A 225 -36.07 12.37 -9.98
CA ARG A 225 -37.31 12.89 -9.39
C ARG A 225 -38.10 11.70 -8.84
N MET A 226 -38.19 11.55 -7.52
CA MET A 226 -39.16 10.63 -6.92
C MET A 226 -40.56 11.16 -7.24
N GLY A 227 -41.39 10.29 -7.81
CA GLY A 227 -42.80 10.57 -8.08
C GLY A 227 -43.57 10.77 -6.78
N SER A 228 -44.26 11.89 -6.68
CA SER A 228 -45.29 12.14 -5.67
C SER A 228 -46.53 11.29 -6.01
N GLY A 229 -46.71 10.18 -5.29
CA GLY A 229 -47.99 9.49 -5.22
C GLY A 229 -48.91 10.19 -4.23
N LEU A 230 -49.98 10.79 -4.75
CA LEU A 230 -51.27 10.95 -4.05
C LEU A 230 -52.22 9.91 -4.63
#